data_AF-A0A9C9Q2I7-F1
#
_entry.id   AF-A0A9C9Q2I7-F1
#
_cell.length_a   1.000
_cell.length_b   1.000
_cell.length_c   1.000
_cell.angle_alpha   90.00
_cell.angle_beta   90.00
_cell.angle_gamma   90.00
#
_symmetry.space_group_name_H-M   'P 1'
#
loop_
_entity.id
_entity.type
_entity.pdbx_description
1 polymer ?
#
loop_
_entity_poly.entity_id
_entity_poly.type
_entity_poly.pdbx_seq_one_letter_code
_entity_poly.pdbx_strand_id
1 'polypeptide(L)'
;MFELENIKIGIVGLGYVGLPLAVELGKNYPTKGLDISASRVAELQSGRDSTLEVEPDELKQATQLSYNSDPQALADCNFYIVTVPTPIDSA
;
A
#
# COMPACT_ATOMS: atom_id res chain seq x y z
N MET A 1 -7.89 -9.68 -22.01
CA MET A 1 -6.42 -9.67 -21.91
C MET A 1 -6.06 -8.63 -20.88
N PHE A 2 -5.17 -8.94 -19.92
CA PHE A 2 -4.69 -7.97 -18.94
C PHE A 2 -3.58 -7.15 -19.60
N GLU A 3 -3.82 -5.85 -19.81
CA GLU A 3 -2.80 -4.94 -20.34
C GLU A 3 -2.11 -4.24 -19.16
N LEU A 4 -0.78 -4.33 -19.10
CA LEU A 4 0.01 -3.70 -18.03
C LEU A 4 -0.12 -2.18 -18.04
N GLU A 5 -0.41 -1.57 -19.19
CA GLU A 5 -0.57 -0.12 -19.36
C GLU A 5 -1.76 0.45 -18.57
N ASN A 6 -2.78 -0.36 -18.27
CA ASN A 6 -3.98 0.05 -17.54
C ASN A 6 -4.01 -0.47 -16.10
N ILE A 7 -2.87 -0.94 -15.57
CA ILE A 7 -2.83 -1.53 -14.23
C ILE A 7 -3.04 -0.46 -13.15
N LYS A 8 -3.92 -0.77 -12.19
CA LYS A 8 -4.21 0.02 -11.00
C LYS A 8 -4.10 -0.91 -9.81
N ILE A 9 -3.06 -0.70 -9.01
CA ILE A 9 -2.62 -1.66 -8.01
C ILE A 9 -3.26 -1.33 -6.67
N GLY A 10 -3.89 -2.31 -6.03
CA GLY A 10 -4.30 -2.26 -4.63
C GLY A 10 -3.36 -3.11 -3.78
N ILE A 11 -2.76 -2.53 -2.75
CA ILE A 11 -1.95 -3.25 -1.76
C ILE A 11 -2.76 -3.35 -0.46
N VAL A 12 -3.00 -4.56 0.03
CA VAL A 12 -3.77 -4.80 1.26
C VAL A 12 -2.83 -5.23 2.38
N GLY A 13 -2.71 -4.37 3.40
CA GLY A 13 -1.77 -4.45 4.51
C GLY A 13 -0.53 -3.60 4.25
N LEU A 14 -0.24 -2.63 5.13
CA LEU A 14 0.90 -1.70 5.03
C LEU A 14 1.91 -1.91 6.16
N GLY A 15 2.19 -3.19 6.43
CA GLY A 15 3.29 -3.63 7.29
C GLY A 15 4.61 -3.77 6.52
N TYR A 16 5.55 -4.53 7.09
CA TYR A 16 6.92 -4.65 6.59
C TYR A 16 7.04 -5.15 5.13
N VAL A 17 6.11 -5.99 4.65
CA VAL A 17 6.10 -6.42 3.23
C VAL A 17 5.37 -5.41 2.36
N GLY A 18 4.17 -5.03 2.79
CA GLY A 18 3.25 -4.28 1.96
C GLY A 18 3.67 -2.83 1.72
N LEU A 19 4.26 -2.16 2.74
CA LEU A 19 4.66 -0.76 2.59
C LEU A 19 5.81 -0.59 1.58
N PRO A 20 6.97 -1.27 1.68
CA PRO A 20 8.04 -1.12 0.70
C PRO A 20 7.59 -1.45 -0.72
N LEU A 21 6.74 -2.47 -0.87
CA LEU A 21 6.15 -2.83 -2.15
C LEU A 21 5.23 -1.75 -2.72
N ALA A 22 4.34 -1.19 -1.88
CA ALA A 22 3.46 -0.10 -2.27
C ALA A 22 4.25 1.13 -2.70
N VAL A 23 5.33 1.46 -1.99
CA VAL A 23 6.21 2.58 -2.29
C VAL A 23 6.92 2.40 -3.62
N GLU A 24 7.53 1.23 -3.85
CA GLU A 24 8.26 0.98 -5.10
C GLU A 24 7.33 0.95 -6.33
N LEU A 25 6.14 0.35 -6.18
CA LEU A 25 5.12 0.35 -7.22
C LEU A 25 4.54 1.75 -7.43
N GLY A 26 4.33 2.51 -6.36
CA GLY A 26 3.82 3.88 -6.38
C GLY A 26 4.77 4.91 -6.99
N LYS A 27 6.04 4.57 -7.21
CA LYS A 27 6.96 5.37 -8.04
C LYS A 27 6.60 5.26 -9.54
N ASN A 28 5.99 4.14 -9.96
CA ASN A 28 5.86 3.77 -11.38
C ASN A 28 4.40 3.61 -11.85
N TYR A 29 3.49 3.19 -10.98
CA TYR A 29 2.10 2.83 -11.31
C TYR A 29 1.09 3.46 -10.33
N PRO A 30 -0.15 3.72 -10.78
CA PRO A 30 -1.25 4.09 -9.89
C PRO A 30 -1.45 3.02 -8.81
N THR A 31 -1.15 3.38 -7.56
CA THR A 31 -1.12 2.44 -6.44
C THR A 31 -1.93 2.97 -5.26
N LYS A 32 -2.75 2.11 -4.67
CA LYS A 32 -3.53 2.41 -3.47
C LYS A 32 -3.18 1.42 -2.37
N GLY A 33 -2.61 1.92 -1.29
CA GLY A 33 -2.35 1.18 -0.07
C GLY A 33 -3.56 1.20 0.86
N LEU A 34 -3.98 0.04 1.32
CA LEU A 34 -5.04 -0.14 2.31
C LEU A 34 -4.45 -0.75 3.59
N ASP A 35 -4.75 -0.16 4.74
CA ASP A 35 -4.48 -0.78 6.04
C ASP A 35 -5.67 -0.58 6.99
N ILE A 36 -5.97 -1.58 7.81
CA ILE A 36 -7.10 -1.51 8.76
C ILE A 36 -6.86 -0.44 9.84
N SER A 37 -5.59 -0.13 10.11
CA SER A 37 -5.18 0.83 11.12
C SER A 37 -5.25 2.25 10.57
N ALA A 38 -6.31 2.99 10.93
CA ALA A 38 -6.46 4.39 10.54
C ALA A 38 -5.31 5.28 11.04
N SER A 39 -4.71 4.96 12.20
CA SER A 39 -3.53 5.68 12.71
C SER A 39 -2.30 5.44 11.84
N ARG A 40 -2.08 4.20 11.38
CA ARG A 40 -1.01 3.86 10.44
C ARG A 40 -1.18 4.61 9.12
N VAL A 41 -2.40 4.63 8.58
CA VAL A 41 -2.71 5.37 7.36
C VAL A 41 -2.43 6.87 7.53
N ALA A 42 -2.88 7.48 8.63
CA ALA A 42 -2.63 8.89 8.89
C ALA A 42 -1.13 9.23 9.03
N GLU A 43 -0.35 8.33 9.62
CA GLU A 43 1.10 8.47 9.71
C GLU A 43 1.77 8.48 8.33
N LEU A 44 1.42 7.52 7.47
CA LEU A 44 1.95 7.42 6.11
C LEU A 44 1.53 8.60 5.24
N GLN A 45 0.28 9.07 5.39
CA GLN A 45 -0.19 10.30 4.75
C GLN A 45 0.59 11.54 5.22
N SER A 46 1.12 11.52 6.45
CA SER A 46 2.02 12.57 6.95
C SER A 46 3.47 12.44 6.46
N GLY A 47 3.76 11.47 5.60
CA GLY A 47 5.11 11.23 5.05
C GLY A 47 6.07 10.65 6.08
N ARG A 48 5.57 9.89 7.06
CA ARG A 48 6.36 9.26 8.11
C ARG A 48 6.10 7.76 8.16
N ASP A 49 7.13 7.01 8.48
CA ASP A 49 7.03 5.58 8.76
C ASP A 49 7.73 5.27 10.10
N SER A 50 6.95 4.92 11.13
CA SER A 50 7.44 4.55 12.46
C SER A 50 8.08 3.16 12.50
N THR A 51 7.87 2.34 11.46
CA THR A 51 8.47 1.00 11.36
C THR A 51 9.90 1.03 10.84
N LEU A 52 10.34 2.15 10.25
CA LEU A 52 11.66 2.33 9.63
C LEU A 52 11.92 1.39 8.45
N GLU A 53 10.86 0.89 7.83
CA GLU A 53 10.94 0.01 6.66
C GLU A 53 11.14 0.83 5.38
N VAL A 54 10.71 2.10 5.39
CA VAL A 54 10.86 3.04 4.27
C VAL A 54 11.31 4.41 4.76
N GLU A 55 12.32 4.98 4.10
CA GLU A 55 12.81 6.32 4.42
C GLU A 55 11.83 7.42 3.98
N PRO A 56 11.77 8.58 4.68
CA PRO A 56 10.85 9.67 4.34
C PRO A 56 10.98 10.17 2.90
N ASP A 57 12.17 10.11 2.30
CA ASP A 57 12.38 10.53 0.93
C ASP A 57 11.87 9.52 -0.09
N GLU A 58 11.84 8.23 0.24
CA GLU A 58 11.22 7.20 -0.61
C GLU A 58 9.69 7.31 -0.61
N LEU A 59 9.10 7.60 0.56
CA LEU A 59 7.66 7.90 0.66
C LEU A 59 7.27 9.08 -0.25
N LYS A 60 8.11 10.11 -0.33
CA LYS A 60 7.88 11.28 -1.21
C LYS A 60 8.03 10.94 -2.70
N GLN A 61 8.94 10.02 -3.04
CA GLN A 61 9.16 9.59 -4.43
C GLN A 61 7.99 8.77 -4.99
N ALA A 62 7.22 8.11 -4.13
CA ALA A 62 6.03 7.34 -4.51
C ALA A 62 4.83 8.26 -4.86
N THR A 63 4.99 9.09 -5.88
CA THR A 63 4.03 10.14 -6.26
C THR A 63 2.66 9.62 -6.74
N GLN A 64 2.59 8.34 -7.10
CA GLN A 64 1.34 7.67 -7.51
C GLN A 64 0.74 6.78 -6.42
N LEU A 65 1.30 6.82 -5.21
CA LEU A 65 0.79 6.09 -4.05
C LEU A 65 -0.16 6.96 -3.22
N SER A 66 -1.31 6.38 -2.90
CA SER A 66 -2.22 6.93 -1.88
C SER A 66 -2.51 5.88 -0.82
N TYR A 67 -2.82 6.33 0.40
CA TYR A 67 -3.13 5.46 1.53
C TYR A 67 -4.57 5.68 1.99
N ASN A 68 -5.28 4.61 2.31
CA ASN A 68 -6.63 4.67 2.86
C ASN A 68 -6.86 3.54 3.89
N SER A 69 -7.85 3.69 4.75
CA SER A 69 -8.33 2.64 5.68
C SER A 69 -9.70 2.10 5.31
N ASP A 70 -10.39 2.72 4.36
CA ASP A 70 -11.66 2.25 3.80
C ASP A 70 -11.40 1.38 2.55
N PRO A 71 -11.83 0.10 2.54
CA PRO A 71 -11.73 -0.77 1.38
C PRO A 71 -12.39 -0.22 0.11
N GLN A 72 -13.40 0.66 0.23
CA GLN A 72 -14.03 1.31 -0.92
C GLN A 72 -13.04 2.14 -1.76
N ALA A 73 -11.94 2.58 -1.16
CA ALA A 73 -10.88 3.28 -1.89
C ALA A 73 -10.24 2.42 -2.99
N LEU A 74 -10.32 1.08 -2.89
CA LEU A 74 -9.74 0.15 -3.87
C LEU A 74 -10.73 -0.27 -4.97
N ALA A 75 -11.94 0.30 -5.04
CA ALA A 75 -12.98 -0.12 -5.97
C ALA A 75 -12.62 0.05 -7.46
N ASP A 76 -11.70 0.94 -7.76
CA ASP A 76 -11.18 1.21 -9.11
C ASP A 76 -9.84 0.52 -9.41
N CYS A 77 -9.28 -0.24 -8.47
CA CYS A 77 -8.11 -1.10 -8.69
C CYS A 77 -8.50 -2.33 -9.52
N ASN A 78 -7.55 -2.87 -10.28
CA ASN A 78 -7.77 -4.07 -11.11
C ASN A 78 -6.71 -5.17 -10.87
N PHE A 79 -5.70 -4.89 -10.03
CA PHE A 79 -4.71 -5.86 -9.59
C PHE A 79 -4.51 -5.69 -8.09
N TYR A 80 -4.47 -6.79 -7.35
CA TYR A 80 -4.42 -6.76 -5.88
C TYR A 80 -3.28 -7.61 -5.36
N ILE A 81 -2.50 -7.06 -4.43
CA ILE A 81 -1.48 -7.77 -3.68
C ILE A 81 -1.89 -7.75 -2.22
N VAL A 82 -2.06 -8.93 -1.63
CA VAL A 82 -2.52 -9.09 -0.25
C VAL A 82 -1.34 -9.55 0.61
N THR A 83 -0.91 -8.68 1.53
CA THR A 83 0.25 -8.87 2.41
C THR A 83 -0.17 -8.79 3.88
N VAL A 84 -1.30 -9.39 4.22
CA VAL A 84 -1.81 -9.48 5.59
C VAL A 84 -1.18 -10.66 6.34
N PRO A 85 -1.08 -10.61 7.68
CA PRO A 85 -0.59 -11.73 8.45
C PRO A 85 -1.40 -13.01 8.20
N THR A 86 -0.70 -14.14 8.11
CA THR A 86 -1.28 -15.48 8.09
C THR A 86 -0.94 -16.17 9.41
N PRO A 87 -1.69 -15.89 10.49
CA PRO A 87 -1.41 -16.50 11.78
C PRO A 87 -1.53 -18.02 11.68
N ILE A 88 -0.58 -18.75 12.27
CA ILE A 88 -0.55 -20.22 12.31
C ILE A 88 -1.35 -20.79 13.48
N ASP A 89 -1.74 -19.94 14.44
CA ASP A 89 -2.41 -20.35 15.67
C ASP A 89 -3.91 -20.08 15.56
N SER A 90 -4.63 -21.08 15.04
CA SER A 90 -6.07 -21.39 15.16
C SER A 90 -6.49 -22.28 13.98
N ALA A 91 -5.86 -23.45 13.85
CA ALA A 91 -6.32 -24.53 12.96
C ALA A 91 -7.14 -25.55 13.75
#